data_AF-A0A6I7N336-F1
#
_entry.id   AF-A0A6I7N336-F1
#
_cell.length_a   1.000
_cell.length_b   1.000
_cell.length_c   1.000
_cell.angle_alpha   90.00
_cell.angle_beta   90.00
_cell.angle_gamma   90.00
#
_symmetry.space_group_name_H-M   'P 1'
#
loop_
_entity.id
_entity.type
_entity.pdbx_description
1 polymer ?
#
loop_
_entity_poly.entity_id
_entity_poly.type
_entity_poly.pdbx_seq_one_letter_code
_entity_poly.pdbx_strand_id
1 'polypeptide(L)' 'MAEIWSWITDLGNSKIVALLLFMTTFIVIVIYLFSNRRRSTRFESYRYIPLDDEDSHLDPNAASGDRNKGERS' A
#
# COMPACT_ATOMS: atom_id res chain seq x y z
N MET A 1 -12.48 34.76 25.33
CA MET A 1 -11.71 33.49 25.49
C MET A 1 -12.31 32.56 26.54
N ALA A 2 -12.71 33.04 27.73
CA ALA A 2 -13.32 32.19 28.77
C ALA A 2 -14.73 31.66 28.41
N GLU A 3 -15.47 32.38 27.57
CA GLU A 3 -16.85 32.04 27.18
C GLU A 3 -16.95 30.69 26.45
N ILE A 4 -15.91 30.32 25.70
CA ILE A 4 -15.86 29.05 24.96
C ILE A 4 -15.75 27.89 25.96
N TRP A 5 -14.96 28.07 27.02
CA TRP A 5 -14.81 27.09 28.10
C TRP A 5 -16.09 26.95 28.89
N SER A 6 -16.74 28.05 29.26
CA SER A 6 -18.03 27.98 29.97
C SER A 6 -19.12 27.32 29.14
N TRP A 7 -19.17 27.60 27.83
CA TRP A 7 -20.12 27.00 26.90
C TRP A 7 -19.91 25.49 26.72
N ILE A 8 -18.65 25.02 26.66
CA ILE A 8 -18.33 23.58 26.58
C ILE A 8 -18.72 22.84 27.86
N THR A 9 -18.56 23.48 29.01
CA THR A 9 -18.93 22.90 30.31
C THR A 9 -20.41 23.04 30.64
N ASP A 10 -21.17 23.79 29.83
CA ASP A 10 -22.61 23.91 29.98
C ASP A 10 -23.28 22.57 29.64
N LEU A 11 -24.00 22.02 30.62
CA LEU A 11 -24.69 20.75 30.49
C LEU A 11 -25.79 20.81 29.43
N GLY A 12 -26.34 21.99 29.13
CA GLY A 12 -27.30 22.20 28.04
C GLY A 12 -26.71 21.92 26.66
N ASN A 13 -25.41 22.16 26.50
CA ASN A 13 -24.69 21.99 25.23
C ASN A 13 -23.98 20.63 25.14
N SER A 14 -24.04 19.82 26.20
CA SER A 14 -23.39 18.50 26.30
C SER A 14 -23.70 17.58 25.11
N LYS A 15 -24.92 17.61 24.56
CA LYS A 15 -25.32 16.81 23.38
C LYS A 15 -24.51 17.17 22.14
N ILE A 16 -24.33 18.48 21.88
CA ILE A 16 -23.53 18.98 20.76
C ILE A 16 -22.05 18.65 20.99
N VAL A 17 -21.55 18.86 22.21
CA VAL A 17 -20.14 18.60 22.55
C VAL A 17 -19.81 17.12 22.40
N ALA A 18 -20.67 16.24 22.90
CA ALA A 18 -20.52 14.79 22.73
C ALA A 18 -20.52 14.41 21.25
N LEU A 19 -21.47 14.92 20.46
CA LEU A 19 -21.53 14.65 19.01
C LEU A 19 -20.21 15.01 18.33
N LEU A 20 -19.70 16.22 18.57
CA LEU A 20 -18.45 16.69 17.98
C LEU A 20 -17.29 15.79 18.40
N LEU A 21 -17.14 15.52 19.71
CA LEU A 21 -16.08 14.65 20.23
C LEU A 21 -16.11 13.27 19.60
N PHE A 22 -17.25 12.59 19.59
CA PHE A 22 -17.38 11.25 19.02
C PHE A 22 -17.08 11.25 17.52
N MET A 23 -17.60 12.25 16.80
CA MET A 23 -17.44 12.34 15.35
C MET A 23 -15.99 12.64 14.96
N THR A 24 -15.35 13.64 15.60
CA THR A 24 -13.94 13.94 15.35
C THR A 24 -13.03 12.80 15.78
N THR A 25 -13.30 12.15 16.92
CA THR A 25 -12.51 11.00 17.37
C THR A 25 -12.59 9.87 16.36
N PHE A 26 -13.80 9.58 15.84
CA PHE A 26 -13.98 8.59 14.80
C PHE A 26 -13.18 8.92 13.52
N ILE A 27 -13.28 10.16 13.02
CA ILE A 27 -12.48 10.59 11.85
C ILE A 27 -10.98 10.42 12.12
N VAL A 28 -10.50 10.85 13.29
CA VAL A 28 -9.08 10.78 13.66
C VAL A 28 -8.60 9.32 13.66
N ILE A 29 -9.39 8.39 14.20
CA ILE A 29 -9.05 6.96 14.21
C ILE A 29 -9.00 6.41 12.78
N VAL A 30 -10.00 6.72 11.94
CA VAL A 30 -10.01 6.31 10.53
C VAL A 30 -8.78 6.85 9.82
N ILE A 31 -8.48 8.14 9.94
CA ILE A 31 -7.28 8.73 9.34
C ILE A 31 -6.03 8.04 9.88
N TYR A 32 -5.90 7.81 11.18
CA TYR A 32 -4.75 7.12 11.77
C TYR A 32 -4.54 5.72 11.19
N LEU A 33 -5.62 4.93 11.07
CA LEU A 33 -5.58 3.58 10.52
C LEU A 33 -5.19 3.57 9.03
N PHE A 34 -5.79 4.44 8.23
CA PHE A 34 -5.59 4.45 6.77
C PHE A 34 -4.38 5.28 6.30
N SER A 35 -3.91 6.22 7.11
CA SER A 35 -2.72 7.02 6.83
C SER A 35 -1.44 6.17 6.88
N ASN A 36 -1.45 5.06 7.63
CA ASN A 36 -0.31 4.12 7.67
C ASN A 36 -0.25 3.19 6.44
N ARG A 37 -0.32 3.77 5.23
CA ARG A 37 -0.18 3.05 3.95
C ARG A 37 1.28 2.81 3.55
N ARG A 38 2.24 3.23 4.39
CA ARG A 38 3.69 3.05 4.20
C ARG A 38 4.15 1.59 4.10
N ARG A 39 3.30 0.61 4.41
CA ARG A 39 3.60 -0.82 4.21
C ARG A 39 3.36 -1.32 2.78
N SER A 40 2.62 -0.60 1.94
CA SER A 40 2.31 -1.04 0.57
C SER A 40 3.53 -1.03 -0.36
N THR A 41 4.54 -0.19 -0.11
CA THR A 41 5.75 -0.10 -0.96
C THR A 41 6.64 -1.35 -0.86
N ARG A 42 6.58 -2.10 0.25
CA ARG A 42 7.28 -3.39 0.39
C ARG A 42 6.57 -4.54 -0.35
N PHE A 43 5.32 -4.37 -0.76
CA PHE A 43 4.60 -5.38 -1.54
C PHE A 43 4.76 -5.18 -3.06
N GLU A 44 5.14 -3.98 -3.51
CA GLU A 44 5.47 -3.76 -4.92
C GLU A 44 6.79 -4.42 -5.32
N SER A 45 7.75 -4.54 -4.40
CA SER A 45 9.03 -5.23 -4.66
C SER A 45 8.90 -6.73 -4.91
N TYR A 46 7.73 -7.33 -4.67
CA TYR A 46 7.44 -8.75 -4.96
C TYR A 46 6.47 -8.93 -6.13
N ARG A 47 6.09 -7.86 -6.85
CA ARG A 47 5.16 -7.94 -7.98
C ARG A 47 5.76 -8.65 -9.20
N TYR A 48 7.09 -8.70 -9.29
CA TYR A 48 7.83 -9.39 -10.34
C TYR A 48 8.70 -10.49 -9.72
N ILE A 49 8.06 -11.47 -9.11
CA ILE A 49 8.73 -12.75 -8.84
C ILE A 49 8.62 -13.53 -10.16
N PRO A 50 9.73 -13.75 -10.90
CA PRO A 50 9.70 -14.66 -12.03
C PRO A 50 9.26 -16.03 -11.52
N LEU A 51 8.28 -16.63 -12.19
CA LEU A 51 7.89 -18.00 -11.91
C LEU A 51 9.05 -18.89 -12.38
N ASP A 52 9.57 -19.74 -11.47
CA ASP A 52 10.66 -20.69 -11.75
C ASP A 52 10.28 -21.69 -12.89
N ASP A 53 9.00 -21.69 -13.26
CA ASP A 53 8.43 -22.50 -14.35
C ASP A 53 8.70 -21.91 -15.75
N GLU A 54 9.01 -20.61 -15.89
CA GLU A 54 9.26 -19.96 -17.20
C GLU A 54 10.72 -20.05 -17.69
N ASP A 55 11.67 -20.47 -16.84
CA ASP A 55 13.10 -20.62 -17.23
C ASP A 55 13.57 -22.10 -17.28
N SER A 56 12.65 -23.06 -17.23
CA SER A 56 12.99 -24.49 -17.37
C SER A 56 13.24 -24.94 -18.82
N HIS A 57 13.26 -24.02 -19.80
CA HIS A 57 13.42 -24.36 -21.22
C HIS A 57 14.45 -23.52 -21.99
N LEU A 58 15.36 -22.82 -21.30
CA LEU A 58 16.57 -22.30 -21.95
C LEU A 58 17.67 -23.36 -21.86
N ASP A 59 17.58 -24.34 -22.76
CA ASP A 59 18.64 -25.29 -23.03
C ASP A 59 19.95 -24.53 -23.33
N PRO A 60 20.98 -24.60 -22.46
CA PRO A 60 22.24 -23.88 -22.65
C PRO A 60 23.01 -24.33 -23.89
N ASN A 61 22.58 -25.43 -24.53
CA ASN A 61 23.21 -26.03 -25.70
C ASN A 61 22.60 -25.57 -27.04
N ALA A 62 21.48 -24.84 -27.02
CA ALA A 62 20.81 -24.37 -28.23
C ALA A 62 21.58 -23.27 -29.00
N ALA A 63 22.58 -22.62 -28.37
CA ALA A 63 23.33 -21.52 -28.98
C ALA A 63 24.59 -21.95 -29.78
N SER A 64 24.95 -23.25 -29.82
CA SER A 64 26.20 -23.69 -30.47
C SER A 64 26.03 -24.44 -31.81
N GLY A 65 24.81 -24.54 -32.35
CA GLY A 65 24.52 -25.40 -33.52
C GLY A 65 24.62 -24.76 -34.91
N ASP A 66 24.57 -23.43 -35.05
CA ASP A 66 24.28 -22.79 -36.36
C ASP A 66 25.45 -22.03 -37.00
N ARG A 67 26.68 -22.54 -36.89
CA ARG A 67 27.87 -21.89 -37.51
C ARG A 67 28.62 -22.75 -38.53
N ASN A 68 28.00 -23.80 -39.09
CA ASN A 68 28.72 -24.64 -40.06
C ASN A 68 27.82 -25.28 -41.15
N LYS A 69 27.03 -24.45 -41.84
CA LYS A 69 26.31 -24.88 -43.05
C LYS A 69 26.38 -23.82 -44.16
N GLY A 70 27.61 -23.43 -44.50
CA GLY A 70 27.87 -22.46 -45.58
C GLY A 70 29.07 -22.78 -46.48
N GLU A 71 29.86 -23.82 -46.19
CA GLU A 71 31.07 -24.13 -46.94
C GLU A 71 31.14 -25.61 -47.28
N ARG A 72 30.53 -25.99 -48.41
CA ARG A 72 30.82 -27.17 -49.26
C ARG A 72 29.78 -27.18 -50.40
N SER A 73 29.96 -26.23 -51.32
CA SER A 73 29.66 -26.45 -52.74
C SER A 73 30.81 -27.20 -53.38
#